data_AF-A0A1I2FSK0-F1
#
_entry.id   AF-A0A1I2FSK0-F1
#
_cell.length_a   1.000
_cell.length_b   1.000
_cell.length_c   1.000
_cell.angle_alpha   90.00
_cell.angle_beta   90.00
_cell.angle_gamma   90.00
#
_symmetry.space_group_name_H-M   'P 1'
#
loop_
_entity.id
_entity.type
_entity.pdbx_description
1 polymer ?
#
loop_
_entity_poly.entity_id
_entity_poly.type
_entity_poly.pdbx_seq_one_letter_code
_entity_poly.pdbx_strand_id
1 'polypeptide(L)'
;MPNETSKAKTLGHYLKSRRDRIQPEQVGFSDSHNRRRTQGLRREEVAMLAGVSTTYYTWLEQGRDVTASKEIIENIGRALLLPRMKKNI
;
A
#
# COMPACT_ATOMS: atom_id res chain seq x y z
N MET A 1 -2.58 22.16 -18.39
CA MET A 1 -3.27 21.45 -17.29
C MET A 1 -2.50 20.19 -16.95
N PRO A 2 -1.89 20.06 -15.75
CA PRO A 2 -1.64 18.72 -15.24
C PRO A 2 -1.87 18.64 -13.73
N ASN A 3 -2.87 17.90 -13.25
CA ASN A 3 -2.92 17.64 -11.81
C ASN A 3 -3.49 16.28 -11.36
N GLU A 4 -3.77 15.34 -12.27
CA GLU A 4 -4.15 13.98 -11.88
C GLU A 4 -2.93 13.06 -11.76
N THR A 5 -2.01 13.12 -12.72
CA THR A 5 -0.77 12.33 -12.68
C THR A 5 0.13 12.73 -11.50
N SER A 6 0.08 13.98 -11.05
CA SER A 6 0.79 14.45 -9.85
C SER A 6 0.20 13.87 -8.57
N LYS A 7 -1.14 13.84 -8.45
CA LYS A 7 -1.85 13.24 -7.30
C LYS A 7 -1.63 11.74 -7.23
N ALA A 8 -1.75 11.02 -8.35
CA ALA A 8 -1.50 9.58 -8.41
C ALA A 8 -0.06 9.24 -8.01
N LYS A 9 0.94 9.98 -8.52
CA LYS A 9 2.35 9.84 -8.11
C LYS A 9 2.57 10.16 -6.63
N THR A 10 1.94 11.21 -6.12
CA THR A 10 2.04 11.59 -4.70
C THR A 10 1.47 10.49 -3.80
N LEU A 11 0.30 9.93 -4.17
CA LEU A 11 -0.28 8.79 -3.49
C LEU A 11 0.65 7.56 -3.57
N GLY A 12 1.17 7.24 -4.74
CA GLY A 12 2.07 6.11 -4.92
C GLY A 12 3.33 6.20 -4.05
N HIS A 13 3.95 7.39 -3.98
CA HIS A 13 5.07 7.66 -3.07
C HIS A 13 4.68 7.51 -1.59
N TYR A 14 3.49 8.00 -1.21
CA TYR A 14 2.98 7.87 0.15
C TYR A 14 2.76 6.40 0.53
N LEU A 15 2.12 5.60 -0.34
CA LEU A 15 1.90 4.16 -0.13
C LEU A 15 3.23 3.42 0.01
N LYS A 16 4.18 3.68 -0.88
CA LYS A 16 5.54 3.11 -0.79
C LYS A 16 6.21 3.44 0.53
N SER A 17 6.20 4.71 0.94
CA SER A 17 6.82 5.16 2.20
C SER A 17 6.18 4.49 3.42
N ARG A 18 4.87 4.28 3.41
CA ARG A 18 4.15 3.58 4.49
C ARG A 18 4.50 2.10 4.52
N ARG A 19 4.49 1.43 3.37
CA ARG A 19 4.88 0.01 3.24
C ARG A 19 6.27 -0.24 3.80
N ASP A 20 7.24 0.59 3.44
CA ASP A 20 8.65 0.44 3.83
C ASP A 20 8.88 0.63 5.35
N ARG A 21 7.91 1.19 6.09
CA ARG A 21 8.00 1.44 7.55
C ARG A 21 7.29 0.42 8.42
N ILE A 22 6.43 -0.42 7.83
CA ILE A 22 5.67 -1.40 8.60
C ILE A 22 6.52 -2.65 8.73
N GLN A 23 6.82 -3.00 9.97
CA GLN A 23 7.50 -4.24 10.27
C GLN A 23 6.55 -5.40 10.02
N PRO A 24 6.98 -6.45 9.31
CA PRO A 24 6.11 -7.57 8.94
C PRO A 24 5.43 -8.27 10.13
N GLU A 25 6.09 -8.27 11.27
CA GLU A 25 5.58 -8.82 12.53
C GLU A 25 4.34 -8.06 13.02
N GLN A 26 4.21 -6.76 12.72
CA GLN A 26 3.06 -5.95 13.11
C GLN A 26 1.75 -6.38 12.43
N VAL A 27 1.85 -7.13 11.34
CA VAL A 27 0.71 -7.63 10.56
C VAL A 27 0.69 -9.16 10.53
N GLY A 28 1.44 -9.82 11.42
CA GLY A 28 1.39 -11.27 11.62
C GLY A 28 2.28 -12.08 10.67
N PHE A 29 3.17 -11.45 9.90
CA PHE A 29 4.18 -12.18 9.14
C PHE A 29 5.39 -12.45 10.04
N SER A 30 5.74 -13.72 10.22
CA SER A 30 7.04 -14.09 10.78
C SER A 30 8.14 -13.73 9.79
N ASP A 31 9.30 -13.32 10.30
CA ASP A 31 10.51 -13.22 9.48
C ASP A 31 10.84 -14.63 8.97
N SER A 32 10.40 -14.92 7.76
CA SER A 32 10.56 -16.25 7.16
C SER A 32 12.06 -16.50 7.02
N HIS A 33 12.49 -17.75 7.19
CA HIS A 33 13.90 -18.22 7.19
C HIS A 33 14.77 -17.83 5.97
N ASN A 34 14.24 -17.02 5.04
CA ASN A 34 14.94 -16.51 3.88
C ASN A 34 15.38 -15.06 4.13
N ARG A 35 16.65 -14.73 3.81
CA ARG A 35 17.25 -13.41 4.01
C ARG A 35 16.41 -12.31 3.35
N ARG A 36 15.57 -11.62 4.12
CA ARG A 36 14.71 -10.55 3.64
C ARG A 36 15.58 -9.40 3.13
N ARG A 37 15.32 -8.94 1.90
CA ARG A 37 16.07 -7.82 1.28
C ARG A 37 15.44 -6.46 1.60
N THR A 38 14.20 -6.46 2.06
CA THR A 38 13.41 -5.28 2.42
C THR A 38 13.23 -5.25 3.93
N GLN A 39 13.37 -4.08 4.56
CA GLN A 39 13.18 -3.94 6.01
C GLN A 39 11.69 -3.96 6.40
N GLY A 40 10.83 -3.34 5.58
CA GLY A 40 9.38 -3.36 5.77
C GLY A 40 8.66 -4.39 4.90
N LEU A 41 7.35 -4.22 4.77
CA LEU A 41 6.49 -5.11 4.00
C LEU A 41 6.88 -5.19 2.52
N ARG A 42 6.74 -6.37 1.94
CA ARG A 42 6.85 -6.63 0.51
C ARG A 42 5.54 -6.24 -0.19
N ARG A 43 5.58 -6.07 -1.51
CA ARG A 43 4.38 -5.68 -2.27
C ARG A 43 3.32 -6.77 -2.25
N GLU A 44 3.77 -8.02 -2.38
CA GLU A 44 2.94 -9.21 -2.31
C GLU A 44 2.28 -9.38 -0.94
N GLU A 45 2.96 -9.00 0.15
CA GLU A 45 2.42 -9.04 1.51
C GLU A 45 1.30 -8.00 1.67
N VAL A 46 1.50 -6.76 1.21
CA VAL A 46 0.43 -5.74 1.24
C VAL A 46 -0.74 -6.14 0.35
N ALA A 47 -0.47 -6.66 -0.84
CA ALA A 47 -1.50 -7.09 -1.78
C ALA A 47 -2.35 -8.22 -1.18
N MET A 48 -1.71 -9.19 -0.52
CA MET A 48 -2.39 -10.26 0.22
C MET A 48 -3.29 -9.71 1.32
N LEU A 49 -2.76 -8.83 2.18
CA LEU A 49 -3.53 -8.22 3.27
C LEU A 49 -4.70 -7.36 2.78
N ALA A 50 -4.55 -6.72 1.61
CA ALA A 50 -5.58 -5.85 1.03
C ALA A 50 -6.57 -6.59 0.11
N GLY A 51 -6.35 -7.87 -0.18
CA GLY A 51 -7.20 -8.65 -1.09
C GLY A 51 -7.12 -8.22 -2.56
N VAL A 52 -5.95 -7.75 -3.01
CA VAL A 52 -5.72 -7.31 -4.40
C VAL A 52 -4.54 -8.05 -5.02
N SER A 53 -4.36 -7.93 -6.34
CA SER A 53 -3.18 -8.50 -6.99
C SER A 53 -1.92 -7.67 -6.70
N THR A 54 -0.76 -8.33 -6.62
CA THR A 54 0.55 -7.67 -6.47
C THR A 54 0.81 -6.65 -7.58
N THR A 55 0.39 -6.98 -8.81
CA THR A 55 0.51 -6.08 -9.97
C THR A 55 -0.31 -4.81 -9.78
N TYR A 56 -1.55 -4.93 -9.29
CA TYR A 56 -2.41 -3.78 -9.03
C TYR A 56 -1.81 -2.86 -7.97
N TYR A 57 -1.35 -3.41 -6.85
CA TYR A 57 -0.66 -2.63 -5.82
C TYR A 57 0.64 -1.99 -6.34
N THR A 58 1.37 -2.68 -7.22
CA THR A 58 2.57 -2.12 -7.87
C THR A 58 2.24 -0.91 -8.74
N TRP A 59 1.14 -0.94 -9.50
CA TRP A 59 0.70 0.20 -10.31
C TRP A 59 0.27 1.40 -9.46
N LEU A 60 -0.39 1.15 -8.32
CA LEU A 60 -0.68 2.18 -7.34
C LEU A 60 0.59 2.87 -6.83
N GLU A 61 1.62 2.09 -6.43
CA GLU A 61 2.90 2.67 -6.00
C GLU A 61 3.62 3.45 -7.11
N GLN A 62 3.45 3.05 -8.37
CA GLN A 62 4.00 3.76 -9.53
C GLN A 62 3.23 5.04 -9.88
N GLY A 63 2.09 5.29 -9.23
CA GLY A 63 1.23 6.42 -9.53
C GLY A 63 0.62 6.35 -10.93
N ARG A 64 0.36 5.13 -11.42
CA ARG A 64 -0.43 4.95 -12.65
C ARG A 64 -1.87 5.32 -12.35
N ASP A 65 -2.54 5.81 -13.38
CA ASP A 65 -3.97 6.05 -13.32
C ASP A 65 -4.70 4.71 -13.31
N VAL A 66 -5.24 4.34 -12.15
CA VAL A 66 -6.01 3.12 -11.93
C VAL A 66 -7.26 3.45 -11.16
N THR A 67 -8.40 2.92 -11.60
CA THR A 67 -9.65 3.06 -10.86
C THR A 67 -9.59 2.15 -9.63
N ALA A 68 -9.65 2.75 -8.44
CA ALA A 68 -9.74 2.03 -7.18
C ALA A 68 -11.11 2.27 -6.55
N SER A 69 -11.80 1.18 -6.18
CA SER A 69 -13.01 1.31 -5.39
C SER A 69 -12.66 1.84 -4.00
N LYS A 70 -13.62 2.49 -3.36
CA LYS A 70 -13.46 2.97 -1.98
C LYS A 70 -13.06 1.84 -1.02
N GLU A 71 -13.66 0.66 -1.20
CA GLU A 71 -13.36 -0.54 -0.42
C GLU A 71 -11.89 -0.97 -0.58
N ILE A 72 -11.37 -0.98 -1.81
CA ILE A 72 -9.95 -1.30 -2.07
C ILE A 72 -9.03 -0.31 -1.34
N ILE A 73 -9.34 0.99 -1.41
CA ILE A 73 -8.55 2.02 -0.71
C ILE A 73 -8.61 1.84 0.81
N GLU A 74 -9.77 1.49 1.37
CA GLU A 74 -9.91 1.18 2.79
C GLU A 74 -9.12 -0.07 3.20
N ASN A 75 -9.15 -1.13 2.39
CA ASN A 75 -8.39 -2.36 2.65
C ASN A 75 -6.88 -2.12 2.57
N ILE A 76 -6.40 -1.36 1.58
CA ILE A 76 -5.00 -0.93 1.49
C ILE A 76 -4.63 -0.08 2.71
N GLY A 77 -5.51 0.83 3.13
CA GLY A 77 -5.31 1.62 4.35
C GLY A 77 -5.16 0.76 5.60
N ARG A 78 -5.98 -0.29 5.74
CA ARG A 78 -5.88 -1.25 6.86
C ARG A 78 -4.60 -2.08 6.78
N ALA A 79 -4.26 -2.61 5.61
CA ALA A 79 -3.02 -3.36 5.38
C ALA A 79 -1.77 -2.53 5.72
N LEU A 80 -1.85 -1.21 5.49
CA LEU A 80 -0.78 -0.25 5.79
C LEU A 80 -0.91 0.41 7.17
N LEU A 81 -1.76 -0.12 8.07
CA LEU A 81 -1.99 0.39 9.42
C LEU A 81 -2.23 1.91 9.47
N LEU A 82 -2.87 2.45 8.43
CA LEU A 82 -3.12 3.87 8.32
C LEU A 82 -4.26 4.26 9.26
N PRO A 83 -4.17 5.42 9.92
CA PRO A 83 -5.29 5.94 10.68
C PRO A 83 -6.48 6.07 9.73
N ARG A 84 -7.62 5.55 10.17
CA ARG A 84 -8.87 5.64 9.43
C ARG A 84 -9.10 7.11 9.07
N MET A 85 -9.23 7.38 7.78
CA MET A 85 -9.52 8.73 7.31
C MET A 85 -10.83 9.16 7.96
N LYS A 86 -10.77 10.17 8.83
CA LYS A 86 -11.97 10.69 9.48
C LYS A 86 -12.88 11.18 8.36
N LYS A 87 -14.10 10.65 8.29
CA LYS A 87 -15.14 11.25 7.47
C LYS A 87 -15.35 12.65 8.05
N ASN A 88 -14.98 13.68 7.30
CA ASN A 88 -15.53 15.01 7.54
C ASN A 88 -17.03 14.90 7.23
N ILE A 89 -17.83 14.92 8.30
CA ILE A 89 -19.29 15.06 8.27
C ILE A 89 -19.57 16.55 8.35
#